data_AF-A0A4U1EQQ4-F1
#
_entry.id   AF-A0A4U1EQQ4-F1
#
_cell.length_a   1.000
_cell.length_b   1.000
_cell.length_c   1.000
_cell.angle_alpha   90.00
_cell.angle_beta   90.00
_cell.angle_gamma   90.00
#
_symmetry.space_group_name_H-M   'P 1'
#
loop_
_entity.id
_entity.type
_entity.pdbx_description
1 polymer ?
#
loop_
_entity_poly.entity_id
_entity_poly.type
_entity_poly.pdbx_seq_one_letter_code
_entity_poly.pdbx_strand_id
1 'polypeptide(L)'
;MANAATQTKPLHVGNAARHGLEAAFLAMLGLQGNKQVLDMESGFGAFYANYAPKILPDVDSHTWLLDQQDVAFKLFPAHLATHWVADAAASVRKQLVRDRALLPTDHMERIVLRIPDVQYVNRPFPDSEHEARHSFQYVACAMLLDGAITVSSFHKHQVNRPRVRELLGKIELEHPQDNLPNFNTLYCEISVALKDGAIFTERSDTFYGHWRKPLSQKDLQEKFRANACRMLSCHTVERLIEIVENLEDLEDCSVLTTLLKEPAPPEIVSKSL
;
A
#
# COMPACT_ATOMS: atom_id res chain seq x y z
N MET A 1 7.32 -16.19 -1.07
CA MET A 1 6.26 -15.22 -0.68
C MET A 1 4.83 -15.79 -0.78
N ALA A 2 4.60 -17.08 -0.52
CA ALA A 2 3.30 -17.73 -0.80
C ALA A 2 2.10 -17.09 -0.07
N ASN A 3 2.27 -16.71 1.20
CA ASN A 3 1.20 -16.12 2.01
C ASN A 3 0.99 -14.61 1.81
N ALA A 4 1.69 -13.96 0.86
CA ALA A 4 1.62 -12.51 0.72
C ALA A 4 0.24 -12.00 0.24
N ALA A 5 -0.49 -12.78 -0.56
CA ALA A 5 -1.82 -12.41 -1.05
C ALA A 5 -2.95 -13.18 -0.35
N THR A 6 -2.71 -13.66 0.87
CA THR A 6 -3.69 -14.42 1.64
C THR A 6 -4.02 -13.71 2.95
N GLN A 7 -5.01 -14.24 3.66
CA GLN A 7 -5.41 -13.76 4.98
C GLN A 7 -4.31 -13.91 6.04
N THR A 8 -3.27 -14.69 5.78
CA THR A 8 -2.15 -14.91 6.72
C THR A 8 -1.12 -13.78 6.68
N LYS A 9 -1.02 -12.97 5.60
CA LYS A 9 -0.01 -11.90 5.50
C LYS A 9 0.03 -10.95 6.72
N PRO A 10 -1.10 -10.46 7.26
CA PRO A 10 -1.08 -9.58 8.43
C PRO A 10 -0.39 -10.20 9.66
N LEU A 11 -0.47 -11.54 9.81
CA LEU A 11 0.18 -12.25 10.92
C LEU A 11 1.71 -12.22 10.82
N HIS A 12 2.30 -11.92 9.66
CA HIS A 12 3.75 -11.73 9.59
C HIS A 12 4.19 -10.53 10.45
N VAL A 13 3.46 -9.41 10.37
CA VAL A 13 3.76 -8.21 11.18
C VAL A 13 3.40 -8.46 12.64
N GLY A 14 2.26 -9.10 12.91
CA GLY A 14 1.86 -9.48 14.26
C GLY A 14 2.88 -10.39 14.96
N ASN A 15 3.35 -11.42 14.26
CA ASN A 15 4.38 -12.33 14.78
C ASN A 15 5.75 -11.67 14.89
N ALA A 16 6.12 -10.75 13.99
CA ALA A 16 7.36 -10.00 14.13
C ALA A 16 7.37 -9.17 15.42
N ALA A 17 6.28 -8.46 15.72
CA ALA A 17 6.13 -7.71 16.97
C ALA A 17 6.15 -8.64 18.20
N ARG A 18 5.37 -9.73 18.16
CA ARG A 18 5.29 -10.71 19.25
C ARG A 18 6.64 -11.37 19.53
N HIS A 19 7.26 -11.97 18.52
CA HIS A 19 8.50 -12.73 18.69
C HIS A 19 9.68 -11.83 19.04
N GLY A 20 9.71 -10.57 18.60
CA GLY A 20 10.71 -9.60 19.04
C GLY A 20 10.65 -9.34 20.55
N LEU A 21 9.45 -9.12 21.08
CA LEU A 21 9.24 -8.94 22.52
C LEU A 21 9.55 -10.21 23.32
N GLU A 22 9.09 -11.37 22.85
CA GLU A 22 9.38 -12.67 23.47
C GLU A 22 10.90 -12.93 23.54
N ALA A 23 11.63 -12.67 22.45
CA ALA A 23 13.09 -12.82 22.42
C ALA A 23 13.78 -11.88 23.42
N ALA A 24 13.33 -10.63 23.54
CA ALA A 24 13.87 -9.68 24.52
C ALA A 24 13.62 -10.15 25.96
N PHE A 25 12.44 -10.69 26.27
CA PHE A 25 12.14 -11.26 27.59
C PHE A 25 12.97 -12.50 27.90
N LEU A 26 13.16 -13.39 26.93
CA LEU A 26 14.02 -14.56 27.11
C LEU A 26 15.48 -14.15 27.37
N ALA A 27 15.99 -13.15 26.65
CA ALA A 27 17.32 -12.61 26.88
C ALA A 27 17.45 -11.96 28.27
N MET A 28 16.43 -11.23 28.72
CA MET A 28 16.36 -10.64 30.07
C MET A 28 16.42 -11.71 31.17
N LEU A 29 15.92 -12.92 30.91
CA LEU A 29 15.99 -14.08 31.81
C LEU A 29 17.32 -14.86 31.68
N GLY A 30 18.25 -14.41 30.84
CA GLY A 30 19.57 -15.01 30.70
C GLY A 30 19.67 -16.10 29.63
N LEU A 31 18.65 -16.28 28.78
CA LEU A 31 18.78 -17.17 27.62
C LEU A 31 19.85 -16.64 26.67
N GLN A 32 20.75 -17.51 26.22
CA GLN A 32 21.84 -17.18 25.31
C GLN A 32 21.61 -17.78 23.92
N GLY A 33 22.05 -17.05 22.90
CA GLY A 33 22.07 -17.50 21.50
C GLY A 33 23.47 -17.45 20.90
N ASN A 34 23.56 -17.64 19.59
CA ASN A 34 24.83 -17.55 18.86
C ASN A 34 25.36 -16.10 18.87
N LYS A 35 26.62 -15.91 19.27
CA LYS A 35 27.28 -14.60 19.41
C LYS A 35 27.55 -13.88 18.08
N GLN A 36 27.53 -14.61 16.97
CA GLN A 36 27.83 -14.12 15.62
C GLN A 36 26.65 -14.37 14.67
N VAL A 37 25.43 -14.43 15.20
CA VAL A 37 24.24 -14.84 14.42
C VAL A 37 24.01 -13.99 13.16
N LEU A 38 24.45 -12.73 13.14
CA LEU A 38 24.35 -11.81 11.99
C LEU A 38 25.55 -11.88 11.04
N ASP A 39 26.63 -12.58 11.39
CA ASP A 39 27.83 -12.69 10.55
C ASP A 39 27.88 -14.03 9.78
N MET A 40 26.93 -14.92 10.05
CA MET A 40 26.93 -16.30 9.56
C MET A 40 25.92 -16.52 8.45
N GLU A 41 26.35 -17.19 7.37
CA GLU A 41 25.46 -17.70 6.32
C GLU A 41 24.42 -18.68 6.87
N SER A 42 24.81 -19.53 7.82
CA SER A 42 23.90 -20.46 8.51
C SER A 42 23.14 -19.83 9.68
N GLY A 43 23.40 -18.56 9.99
CA GLY A 43 22.66 -17.76 10.97
C GLY A 43 21.54 -16.97 10.28
N PHE A 44 21.58 -15.65 10.39
CA PHE A 44 20.62 -14.77 9.71
C PHE A 44 20.75 -14.80 8.17
N GLY A 45 21.93 -15.17 7.66
CA GLY A 45 22.16 -15.31 6.22
C GLY A 45 21.25 -16.33 5.53
N ALA A 46 20.69 -17.29 6.27
CA ALA A 46 19.79 -18.32 5.74
C ALA A 46 18.51 -17.76 5.10
N PHE A 47 18.16 -16.50 5.38
CA PHE A 47 17.00 -15.82 4.79
C PHE A 47 17.31 -15.04 3.51
N TYR A 48 18.58 -15.00 3.07
CA TYR A 48 19.05 -14.24 1.93
C TYR A 48 19.66 -15.16 0.88
N ALA A 49 19.40 -14.89 -0.41
CA ALA A 49 20.04 -15.63 -1.50
C ALA A 49 21.54 -15.31 -1.59
N ASN A 50 21.90 -14.03 -1.43
CA ASN A 50 23.27 -13.54 -1.37
C ASN A 50 23.42 -12.68 -0.11
N TYR A 51 24.05 -13.23 0.93
CA TYR A 51 24.21 -12.55 2.21
C TYR A 51 25.56 -11.82 2.27
N ALA A 52 25.53 -10.53 2.56
CA ALA A 52 26.72 -9.68 2.63
C ALA A 52 26.58 -8.67 3.79
N PRO A 53 26.74 -9.12 5.06
CA PRO A 53 26.61 -8.25 6.22
C PRO A 53 27.70 -7.18 6.23
N LYS A 54 27.39 -6.04 6.86
CA LYS A 54 28.33 -4.93 7.06
C LYS A 54 28.24 -4.47 8.51
N ILE A 55 29.38 -4.04 9.04
CA ILE A 55 29.47 -3.46 10.38
C ILE A 55 28.75 -2.10 10.37
N LEU A 56 28.02 -1.80 11.45
CA LEU A 56 27.40 -0.49 11.64
C LEU A 56 28.47 0.57 11.93
N PRO A 57 28.28 1.83 11.51
CA PRO A 57 29.17 2.91 11.92
C PRO A 57 29.15 3.09 13.43
N ASP A 58 30.25 3.62 13.98
CA ASP A 58 30.32 4.01 15.39
C ASP A 58 29.28 5.08 15.71
N VAL A 59 28.82 5.12 16.97
CA VAL A 59 27.74 6.02 17.42
C VAL A 59 28.03 7.48 17.08
N ASP A 60 29.27 7.94 17.27
CA ASP A 60 29.69 9.32 17.02
C ASP A 60 29.69 9.69 15.52
N SER A 61 29.72 8.68 14.65
CA SER A 61 29.71 8.80 13.19
C SER A 61 28.38 8.35 12.56
N HIS A 62 27.39 8.01 13.39
CA HIS A 62 26.13 7.44 12.92
C HIS A 62 25.31 8.48 12.16
N THR A 63 24.70 8.06 11.06
CA THR A 63 23.67 8.84 10.36
C THR A 63 22.45 7.95 10.19
N TRP A 64 21.28 8.46 10.57
CA TRP A 64 20.04 7.70 10.45
C TRP A 64 19.71 7.49 8.98
N LEU A 65 19.38 6.25 8.61
CA LEU A 65 18.92 5.96 7.25
C LEU A 65 17.65 6.72 6.89
N LEU A 66 16.80 7.01 7.88
CA LEU A 66 15.55 7.75 7.69
C LEU A 66 15.79 9.22 7.29
N ASP A 67 16.92 9.83 7.69
CA ASP A 67 17.30 11.19 7.27
C ASP A 67 17.65 11.25 5.77
N GLN A 68 18.01 10.10 5.18
CA GLN A 68 18.44 9.98 3.78
C GLN A 68 17.39 9.29 2.89
N GLN A 69 16.45 8.57 3.48
CA GLN A 69 15.44 7.78 2.77
C GLN A 69 14.11 7.83 3.54
N ASP A 70 13.20 8.67 3.06
CA ASP A 70 11.85 8.76 3.59
C ASP A 70 10.99 7.52 3.21
N VAL A 71 9.84 7.37 3.85
CA VAL A 71 8.87 6.30 3.62
C VAL A 71 7.83 6.68 2.56
N ALA A 72 7.13 5.67 2.03
CA ALA A 72 5.96 5.91 1.19
C ALA A 72 4.66 5.69 1.98
N PHE A 73 3.76 6.68 1.95
CA PHE A 73 2.42 6.58 2.49
C PHE A 73 1.41 6.21 1.40
N LYS A 74 0.75 5.07 1.58
CA LYS A 74 -0.30 4.60 0.66
C LYS A 74 -1.55 5.47 0.72
N LEU A 75 -2.13 5.78 -0.44
CA LEU A 75 -3.41 6.47 -0.57
C LEU A 75 -4.59 5.50 -0.44
N PHE A 76 -4.38 4.25 -0.87
CA PHE A 76 -5.39 3.20 -0.77
C PHE A 76 -4.76 1.86 -0.33
N PRO A 77 -5.54 0.97 0.30
CA PRO A 77 -4.99 -0.19 1.01
C PRO A 77 -4.57 -1.38 0.10
N ALA A 78 -3.72 -1.16 -0.90
CA ALA A 78 -3.19 -2.19 -1.80
C ALA A 78 -1.67 -2.34 -1.71
N HIS A 79 -1.10 -3.22 -2.54
CA HIS A 79 0.33 -3.30 -2.79
C HIS A 79 0.88 -1.95 -3.27
N LEU A 80 2.11 -1.59 -2.89
CA LEU A 80 2.64 -0.26 -3.23
C LEU A 80 2.80 -0.09 -4.75
N ALA A 81 3.26 -1.13 -5.45
CA ALA A 81 3.43 -1.10 -6.91
C ALA A 81 2.13 -0.75 -7.68
N THR A 82 0.95 -1.08 -7.14
CA THR A 82 -0.31 -0.75 -7.81
C THR A 82 -0.68 0.73 -7.70
N HIS A 83 0.03 1.52 -6.87
CA HIS A 83 -0.20 2.97 -6.80
C HIS A 83 0.27 3.69 -8.06
N TRP A 84 1.39 3.25 -8.68
CA TRP A 84 1.78 3.72 -10.02
C TRP A 84 0.73 3.35 -11.08
N VAL A 85 0.15 2.16 -10.99
CA VAL A 85 -0.93 1.73 -11.89
C VAL A 85 -2.16 2.61 -11.73
N ALA A 86 -2.59 2.87 -10.50
CA ALA A 86 -3.74 3.74 -10.23
C ALA A 86 -3.50 5.18 -10.73
N ASP A 87 -2.29 5.70 -10.54
CA ASP A 87 -1.92 7.06 -10.98
C ASP A 87 -1.94 7.17 -12.51
N ALA A 88 -1.29 6.24 -13.23
CA ALA A 88 -1.32 6.20 -14.69
C ALA A 88 -2.74 5.96 -15.24
N ALA A 89 -3.51 5.06 -14.63
CA ALA A 89 -4.89 4.78 -15.01
C ALA A 89 -5.82 5.99 -14.79
N ALA A 90 -5.61 6.76 -13.72
CA ALA A 90 -6.36 7.99 -13.48
C ALA A 90 -6.06 9.05 -14.57
N SER A 91 -4.80 9.17 -14.98
CA SER A 91 -4.40 10.09 -16.06
C SER A 91 -5.00 9.70 -17.41
N VAL A 92 -4.91 8.44 -17.83
CA VAL A 92 -5.50 8.01 -19.11
C VAL A 92 -7.03 8.11 -19.10
N ARG A 93 -7.65 7.85 -17.93
CA ARG A 93 -9.11 7.98 -17.76
C ARG A 93 -9.61 9.39 -18.10
N LYS A 94 -8.88 10.44 -17.72
CA LYS A 94 -9.26 11.83 -18.03
C LYS A 94 -9.43 12.05 -19.54
N GLN A 95 -8.58 11.41 -20.35
CA GLN A 95 -8.65 11.50 -21.81
C GLN A 95 -9.78 10.66 -22.42
N LEU A 96 -10.10 9.53 -21.80
CA LEU A 96 -11.16 8.62 -22.26
C LEU A 96 -12.56 9.12 -21.92
N VAL A 97 -12.70 9.80 -20.78
CA VAL A 97 -14.00 10.26 -20.27
C VAL A 97 -14.39 11.61 -20.88
N ARG A 98 -13.45 12.56 -21.06
CA ARG A 98 -13.71 13.93 -21.55
C ARG A 98 -14.97 14.54 -20.89
N ASP A 99 -15.96 14.96 -21.70
CA ASP A 99 -17.23 15.55 -21.24
C ASP A 99 -18.30 14.50 -20.86
N ARG A 100 -17.99 13.21 -20.97
CA ARG A 100 -18.92 12.13 -20.61
C ARG A 100 -18.86 11.88 -19.11
N ALA A 101 -19.97 11.45 -18.52
CA ALA A 101 -19.99 11.07 -17.11
C ALA A 101 -19.40 9.65 -16.86
N LEU A 102 -19.43 8.77 -17.88
CA LEU A 102 -19.13 7.34 -17.75
C LEU A 102 -18.03 6.89 -18.72
N LEU A 103 -17.22 5.94 -18.27
CA LEU A 103 -16.22 5.27 -19.10
C LEU A 103 -16.90 4.39 -20.17
N PRO A 104 -16.56 4.55 -21.47
CA PRO A 104 -17.15 3.76 -22.56
C PRO A 104 -16.48 2.38 -22.67
N THR A 105 -16.71 1.52 -21.68
CA THR A 105 -16.09 0.18 -21.58
C THR A 105 -16.28 -0.68 -22.82
N ASP A 106 -17.43 -0.55 -23.48
CA ASP A 106 -17.81 -1.36 -24.65
C ASP A 106 -16.99 -1.00 -25.89
N HIS A 107 -16.40 0.19 -25.91
CA HIS A 107 -15.54 0.68 -26.99
C HIS A 107 -14.07 0.37 -26.75
N MET A 108 -13.70 -0.06 -25.54
CA MET A 108 -12.33 -0.48 -25.24
C MET A 108 -12.10 -1.88 -25.81
N GLU A 109 -11.03 -2.00 -26.59
CA GLU A 109 -10.61 -3.26 -27.21
C GLU A 109 -9.52 -3.93 -26.37
N ARG A 110 -8.50 -3.17 -25.97
CA ARG A 110 -7.32 -3.69 -25.27
C ARG A 110 -6.72 -2.67 -24.31
N ILE A 111 -6.21 -3.14 -23.18
CA ILE A 111 -5.51 -2.34 -22.18
C ILE A 111 -4.16 -2.99 -21.90
N VAL A 112 -3.07 -2.30 -22.21
CA VAL A 112 -1.71 -2.79 -21.95
C VAL A 112 -1.16 -2.08 -20.71
N LEU A 113 -0.68 -2.85 -19.74
CA LEU A 113 0.06 -2.34 -18.59
C LEU A 113 1.54 -2.71 -18.73
N ARG A 114 2.38 -1.71 -18.96
CA ARG A 114 3.85 -1.82 -18.90
C ARG A 114 4.31 -1.60 -17.47
N ILE A 115 4.73 -2.68 -16.82
CA ILE A 115 5.01 -2.76 -15.38
C ILE A 115 6.23 -3.65 -15.12
N PRO A 116 6.89 -3.54 -13.95
CA PRO A 116 7.94 -4.48 -13.59
C PRO A 116 7.38 -5.91 -13.43
N ASP A 117 8.22 -6.91 -13.67
CA ASP A 117 7.87 -8.30 -13.41
C ASP A 117 7.83 -8.59 -11.90
N VAL A 118 6.63 -8.51 -11.32
CA VAL A 118 6.35 -8.81 -9.91
C VAL A 118 5.21 -9.83 -9.84
N GLN A 119 5.57 -11.10 -10.03
CA GLN A 119 4.63 -12.22 -10.18
C GLN A 119 3.57 -12.33 -9.08
N TYR A 120 3.88 -12.05 -7.81
CA TYR A 120 2.88 -12.17 -6.73
C TYR A 120 1.80 -11.07 -6.75
N VAL A 121 1.98 -10.03 -7.58
CA VAL A 121 1.02 -8.93 -7.85
C VAL A 121 0.36 -9.08 -9.23
N ASN A 122 0.83 -10.02 -10.06
CA ASN A 122 0.17 -10.41 -11.31
C ASN A 122 -1.00 -11.35 -10.99
N ARG A 123 -2.21 -10.80 -10.95
CA ARG A 123 -3.45 -11.54 -10.64
C ARG A 123 -4.55 -11.08 -11.57
N PRO A 124 -4.74 -11.73 -12.73
CA PRO A 124 -5.65 -11.24 -13.77
C PRO A 124 -7.12 -11.28 -13.35
N PHE A 125 -7.51 -12.24 -12.51
CA PHE A 125 -8.89 -12.42 -12.07
C PHE A 125 -8.94 -12.67 -10.56
N PRO A 126 -8.71 -11.63 -9.72
CA PRO A 126 -8.77 -11.82 -8.27
C PRO A 126 -10.20 -12.07 -7.80
N ASP A 127 -10.39 -13.03 -6.90
CA ASP A 127 -11.71 -13.43 -6.38
C ASP A 127 -11.93 -13.01 -4.92
N SER A 128 -10.84 -12.68 -4.24
CA SER A 128 -10.81 -12.23 -2.85
C SER A 128 -10.29 -10.80 -2.71
N GLU A 129 -10.59 -10.20 -1.56
CA GLU A 129 -10.04 -8.90 -1.17
C GLU A 129 -8.49 -8.92 -1.17
N HIS A 130 -7.87 -9.95 -0.60
CA HIS A 130 -6.41 -10.03 -0.50
C HIS A 130 -5.72 -10.15 -1.86
N GLU A 131 -6.32 -10.88 -2.80
CA GLU A 131 -5.83 -10.96 -4.17
C GLU A 131 -6.03 -9.65 -4.92
N ALA A 132 -7.17 -8.98 -4.77
CA ALA A 132 -7.43 -7.67 -5.39
C ALA A 132 -6.43 -6.61 -4.89
N ARG A 133 -6.06 -6.64 -3.60
CA ARG A 133 -4.99 -5.81 -3.02
C ARG A 133 -3.60 -6.10 -3.63
N HIS A 134 -3.43 -7.23 -4.31
CA HIS A 134 -2.20 -7.63 -5.00
C HIS A 134 -2.48 -7.93 -6.48
N SER A 135 -3.26 -7.10 -7.15
CA SER A 135 -3.58 -7.25 -8.57
C SER A 135 -3.33 -5.92 -9.28
N PHE A 136 -2.36 -5.89 -10.19
CA PHE A 136 -2.16 -4.76 -11.09
C PHE A 136 -3.41 -4.52 -11.94
N GLN A 137 -3.95 -5.60 -12.50
CA GLN A 137 -5.08 -5.58 -13.41
C GLN A 137 -6.33 -5.01 -12.76
N TYR A 138 -6.67 -5.49 -11.57
CA TYR A 138 -7.85 -5.02 -10.84
C TYR A 138 -7.76 -3.54 -10.49
N VAL A 139 -6.61 -3.08 -10.00
CA VAL A 139 -6.44 -1.66 -9.63
C VAL A 139 -6.56 -0.75 -10.87
N ALA A 140 -6.00 -1.17 -12.02
CA ALA A 140 -6.21 -0.45 -13.28
C ALA A 140 -7.70 -0.39 -13.64
N CYS A 141 -8.38 -1.53 -13.68
CA CYS A 141 -9.80 -1.61 -14.07
C CYS A 141 -10.71 -0.83 -13.11
N ALA A 142 -10.53 -0.97 -11.80
CA ALA A 142 -11.32 -0.25 -10.81
C ALA A 142 -11.09 1.27 -10.93
N MET A 143 -9.85 1.72 -11.14
CA MET A 143 -9.56 3.15 -11.33
C MET A 143 -10.23 3.68 -12.61
N LEU A 144 -10.12 2.95 -13.72
CA LEU A 144 -10.75 3.33 -14.99
C LEU A 144 -12.28 3.43 -14.84
N LEU A 145 -12.92 2.43 -14.22
CA LEU A 145 -14.36 2.36 -14.05
C LEU A 145 -14.89 3.43 -13.09
N ASP A 146 -14.32 3.49 -11.89
CA ASP A 146 -14.88 4.27 -10.78
C ASP A 146 -14.29 5.69 -10.69
N GLY A 147 -13.15 5.93 -11.33
CA GLY A 147 -12.44 7.22 -11.28
C GLY A 147 -11.70 7.49 -9.97
N ALA A 148 -11.80 6.58 -9.00
CA ALA A 148 -11.07 6.62 -7.75
C ALA A 148 -10.93 5.20 -7.17
N ILE A 149 -9.89 4.98 -6.36
CA ILE A 149 -9.73 3.78 -5.55
C ILE A 149 -9.82 4.17 -4.07
N THR A 150 -10.67 3.47 -3.32
CA THR A 150 -10.89 3.71 -1.89
C THR A 150 -10.74 2.41 -1.11
N VAL A 151 -10.96 2.46 0.21
CA VAL A 151 -11.01 1.26 1.05
C VAL A 151 -12.09 0.28 0.57
N SER A 152 -13.27 0.80 0.21
CA SER A 152 -14.42 -0.03 -0.19
C SER A 152 -14.26 -0.66 -1.58
N SER A 153 -13.39 -0.11 -2.44
CA SER A 153 -13.06 -0.72 -3.74
C SER A 153 -12.68 -2.20 -3.56
N PHE A 154 -11.91 -2.54 -2.52
CA PHE A 154 -11.43 -3.92 -2.33
C PHE A 154 -12.46 -4.87 -1.72
N HIS A 155 -13.67 -4.42 -1.39
CA HIS A 155 -14.72 -5.30 -0.91
C HIS A 155 -15.08 -6.35 -1.98
N LYS A 156 -15.31 -7.60 -1.57
CA LYS A 156 -15.57 -8.72 -2.48
C LYS A 156 -16.65 -8.44 -3.53
N HIS A 157 -17.73 -7.76 -3.16
CA HIS A 157 -18.81 -7.41 -4.10
C HIS A 157 -18.40 -6.37 -5.15
N GLN A 158 -17.46 -5.47 -4.85
CA GLN A 158 -16.91 -4.50 -5.80
C GLN A 158 -15.92 -5.16 -6.77
N VAL A 159 -15.08 -6.06 -6.24
CA VAL A 159 -14.13 -6.88 -7.02
C VAL A 159 -14.85 -7.76 -8.04
N ASN A 160 -16.00 -8.31 -7.66
CA ASN A 160 -16.75 -9.27 -8.46
C ASN A 160 -17.81 -8.65 -9.40
N ARG A 161 -17.84 -7.33 -9.56
CA ARG A 161 -18.80 -6.68 -10.47
C ARG A 161 -18.61 -7.18 -11.91
N PRO A 162 -19.68 -7.48 -12.65
CA PRO A 162 -19.58 -7.95 -14.05
C PRO A 162 -18.74 -7.02 -14.95
N ARG A 163 -18.90 -5.70 -14.82
CA ARG A 163 -18.11 -4.71 -15.58
C ARG A 163 -16.60 -4.75 -15.27
N VAL A 164 -16.23 -5.08 -14.02
CA VAL A 164 -14.82 -5.28 -13.64
C VAL A 164 -14.28 -6.52 -14.34
N ARG A 165 -15.02 -7.64 -14.29
CA ARG A 165 -14.61 -8.91 -14.91
C ARG A 165 -14.46 -8.80 -16.42
N GLU A 166 -15.37 -8.09 -17.08
CA GLU A 166 -15.28 -7.80 -18.51
C GLU A 166 -14.01 -7.00 -18.84
N LEU A 167 -13.73 -5.94 -18.07
CA LEU A 167 -12.57 -5.08 -18.32
C LEU A 167 -11.25 -5.79 -18.03
N LEU A 168 -11.21 -6.65 -17.00
CA LEU A 168 -10.06 -7.51 -16.69
C LEU A 168 -9.70 -8.43 -17.87
N GLY A 169 -10.71 -8.92 -18.60
CA GLY A 169 -10.52 -9.73 -19.80
C GLY A 169 -9.83 -9.01 -20.97
N LYS A 170 -9.64 -7.69 -20.88
CA LYS A 170 -8.97 -6.86 -21.89
C LYS A 170 -7.56 -6.43 -21.49
N ILE A 171 -7.09 -6.83 -20.30
CA ILE A 171 -5.78 -6.43 -19.77
C ILE A 171 -4.69 -7.39 -20.26
N GLU A 172 -3.63 -6.82 -20.83
CA GLU A 172 -2.37 -7.47 -21.15
C GLU A 172 -1.24 -6.84 -20.32
N LEU A 173 -0.27 -7.64 -19.90
CA LEU A 173 0.90 -7.16 -19.18
C LEU A 173 2.13 -7.22 -20.09
N GLU A 174 2.90 -6.14 -20.10
CA GLU A 174 4.21 -6.06 -20.73
C GLU A 174 5.26 -5.74 -19.66
N HIS A 175 6.45 -6.30 -19.82
CA HIS A 175 7.57 -6.15 -18.87
C HIS A 175 8.79 -5.53 -19.57
N PRO A 176 8.84 -4.20 -19.70
CA PRO A 176 10.00 -3.51 -20.26
C PRO A 176 11.27 -3.85 -19.47
N GLN A 177 12.40 -4.06 -20.16
CA GLN A 177 13.67 -4.45 -19.54
C GLN A 177 14.24 -3.39 -18.59
N ASP A 178 13.92 -2.12 -18.83
CA ASP A 178 14.30 -0.98 -17.99
C ASP A 178 13.42 -0.82 -16.75
N ASN A 179 12.26 -1.49 -16.69
CA ASN A 179 11.34 -1.40 -15.57
C ASN A 179 11.65 -2.47 -14.50
N LEU A 180 12.66 -2.19 -13.68
CA LEU A 180 13.12 -3.09 -12.63
C LEU A 180 12.12 -3.17 -11.45
N PRO A 181 11.97 -4.33 -10.77
CA PRO A 181 11.10 -4.51 -9.61
C PRO A 181 11.67 -3.86 -8.33
N ASN A 182 11.89 -2.55 -8.38
CA ASN A 182 12.44 -1.73 -7.30
C ASN A 182 11.59 -0.47 -7.15
N PHE A 183 11.02 -0.24 -5.96
CA PHE A 183 10.17 0.94 -5.71
C PHE A 183 10.87 2.28 -6.00
N ASN A 184 12.20 2.32 -5.95
CA ASN A 184 12.95 3.52 -6.30
C ASN A 184 13.03 3.81 -7.81
N THR A 185 12.82 2.83 -8.70
CA THR A 185 13.00 3.03 -10.15
C THR A 185 11.81 2.58 -10.99
N LEU A 186 10.92 1.75 -10.43
CA LEU A 186 9.79 1.22 -11.18
C LEU A 186 8.82 2.33 -11.61
N TYR A 187 8.14 2.08 -12.71
CA TYR A 187 7.07 2.92 -13.25
C TYR A 187 5.89 2.07 -13.72
N CYS A 188 4.77 2.73 -14.04
CA CYS A 188 3.69 2.12 -14.81
C CYS A 188 3.39 2.98 -16.03
N GLU A 189 3.32 2.37 -17.20
CA GLU A 189 2.72 2.98 -18.38
C GLU A 189 1.47 2.18 -18.78
N ILE A 190 0.38 2.87 -19.06
CA ILE A 190 -0.90 2.28 -19.47
C ILE A 190 -1.24 2.76 -20.87
N SER A 191 -1.54 1.83 -21.78
CA SER A 191 -2.08 2.12 -23.10
C SER A 191 -3.48 1.52 -23.23
N VAL A 192 -4.46 2.32 -23.60
CA VAL A 192 -5.84 1.89 -23.86
C VAL A 192 -6.13 2.05 -25.35
N ALA A 193 -6.33 0.94 -26.04
CA ALA A 193 -6.78 0.90 -27.43
C ALA A 193 -8.30 0.78 -27.50
N LEU A 194 -8.92 1.61 -28.33
CA LEU A 194 -10.33 1.61 -28.64
C LEU A 194 -10.59 0.87 -29.96
N LYS A 195 -11.83 0.38 -30.12
CA LYS A 195 -12.29 -0.34 -31.32
C LYS A 195 -12.26 0.49 -32.61
N ASP A 196 -12.17 1.82 -32.51
CA ASP A 196 -12.01 2.72 -33.65
C ASP A 196 -10.54 2.93 -34.06
N GLY A 197 -9.61 2.25 -33.37
CA GLY A 197 -8.17 2.32 -33.59
C GLY A 197 -7.46 3.41 -32.78
N ALA A 198 -8.18 4.27 -32.06
CA ALA A 198 -7.54 5.28 -31.21
C ALA A 198 -6.82 4.63 -30.02
N ILE A 199 -5.63 5.15 -29.69
CA ILE A 199 -4.83 4.67 -28.55
C ILE A 199 -4.48 5.86 -27.65
N PHE A 200 -4.80 5.71 -26.37
CA PHE A 200 -4.44 6.68 -25.33
C PHE A 200 -3.37 6.07 -24.43
N THR A 201 -2.25 6.76 -24.26
CA THR A 201 -1.13 6.25 -23.44
C THR A 201 -0.73 7.29 -22.40
N GLU A 202 -0.56 6.85 -21.16
CA GLU A 202 -0.10 7.68 -20.04
C GLU A 202 0.89 6.90 -19.18
N ARG A 203 1.80 7.62 -18.52
CA ARG A 203 2.86 7.04 -17.71
C ARG A 203 2.94 7.72 -16.35
N SER A 204 3.19 6.93 -15.32
CA SER A 204 3.48 7.37 -13.97
C SER A 204 4.84 6.81 -13.52
N ASP A 205 5.81 7.69 -13.31
CA ASP A 205 7.11 7.37 -12.71
C ASP A 205 7.11 7.56 -11.18
N THR A 206 6.14 8.33 -10.66
CA THR A 206 5.93 8.54 -9.23
C THR A 206 4.48 8.91 -8.98
N PHE A 207 3.93 8.44 -7.87
CA PHE A 207 2.58 8.77 -7.41
C PHE A 207 2.63 9.66 -6.16
N TYR A 208 1.52 10.34 -5.85
CA TYR A 208 1.40 11.14 -4.63
C TYR A 208 1.37 10.25 -3.38
N GLY A 209 2.31 10.46 -2.45
CA GLY A 209 2.57 9.63 -1.28
C GLY A 209 3.80 8.74 -1.40
N HIS A 210 4.44 8.68 -2.55
CA HIS A 210 5.79 8.12 -2.69
C HIS A 210 6.83 9.04 -2.03
N TRP A 211 7.98 8.55 -1.54
CA TRP A 211 9.02 9.40 -0.92
C TRP A 211 9.56 10.52 -1.84
N ARG A 212 9.48 10.34 -3.17
CA ARG A 212 9.80 11.39 -4.17
C ARG A 212 8.72 12.47 -4.33
N LYS A 213 7.51 12.21 -3.83
CA LYS A 213 6.35 13.10 -3.89
C LYS A 213 5.48 12.84 -2.65
N PRO A 214 6.01 13.13 -1.44
CA PRO A 214 5.40 12.73 -0.18
C PRO A 214 4.03 13.39 0.02
N LEU A 215 3.21 12.80 0.88
CA LEU A 215 1.95 13.44 1.27
C LEU A 215 2.26 14.72 2.04
N SER A 216 1.45 15.75 1.81
CA SER A 216 1.40 16.89 2.72
C SER A 216 0.94 16.41 4.10
N GLN A 217 1.39 17.11 5.15
CA GLN A 217 0.94 16.81 6.52
C GLN A 217 -0.58 16.85 6.63
N LYS A 218 -1.22 17.84 5.98
CA LYS A 218 -2.68 17.97 5.91
C LYS A 218 -3.33 16.70 5.36
N ASP A 219 -2.87 16.19 4.22
CA ASP A 219 -3.48 15.02 3.59
C ASP A 219 -3.19 13.73 4.37
N LEU A 220 -2.04 13.64 5.04
CA LEU A 220 -1.73 12.53 5.95
C LEU A 220 -2.68 12.53 7.16
N GLN A 221 -2.95 13.70 7.75
CA GLN A 221 -3.94 13.84 8.81
C GLN A 221 -5.36 13.55 8.33
N GLU A 222 -5.78 14.03 7.15
CA GLU A 222 -7.10 13.72 6.56
C GLU A 222 -7.27 12.21 6.36
N LYS A 223 -6.23 11.53 5.89
CA LYS A 223 -6.20 10.07 5.83
C LYS A 223 -6.30 9.43 7.21
N PHE A 224 -5.60 9.95 8.22
CA PHE A 224 -5.71 9.44 9.59
C PHE A 224 -7.14 9.59 10.12
N ARG A 225 -7.77 10.77 9.96
CA ARG A 225 -9.17 11.01 10.31
C ARG A 225 -10.11 10.01 9.65
N ALA A 226 -10.00 9.83 8.33
CA ALA A 226 -10.83 8.90 7.58
C ALA A 226 -10.71 7.43 8.06
N ASN A 227 -9.51 7.04 8.52
CA ASN A 227 -9.28 5.70 9.06
C ASN A 227 -9.78 5.56 10.51
N ALA A 228 -9.46 6.54 11.36
CA ALA A 228 -9.67 6.47 12.80
C ALA A 228 -11.12 6.75 13.23
N CYS A 229 -11.84 7.63 12.52
CA CYS A 229 -13.25 7.95 12.81
C CYS A 229 -14.20 6.76 12.67
N ARG A 230 -13.73 5.63 12.14
CA ARG A 230 -14.48 4.36 12.11
C ARG A 230 -14.57 3.68 13.48
N MET A 231 -13.69 4.05 14.42
CA MET A 231 -13.53 3.40 15.72
C MET A 231 -13.50 4.40 16.89
N LEU A 232 -12.99 5.61 16.64
CA LEU A 232 -12.75 6.63 17.66
C LEU A 232 -13.64 7.86 17.42
N SER A 233 -13.94 8.59 18.49
CA SER A 233 -14.66 9.87 18.38
C SER A 233 -13.84 10.93 17.66
N CYS A 234 -14.48 11.89 16.99
CA CYS A 234 -13.77 13.01 16.35
C CYS A 234 -12.86 13.76 17.35
N HIS A 235 -13.30 13.92 18.60
CA HIS A 235 -12.49 14.56 19.64
C HIS A 235 -11.21 13.77 19.92
N THR A 236 -11.32 12.46 20.14
CA THR A 236 -10.17 11.56 20.37
C THR A 236 -9.22 11.58 19.16
N VAL A 237 -9.76 11.59 17.94
CA VAL A 237 -8.96 11.67 16.70
C VAL A 237 -8.13 12.95 16.63
N GLU A 238 -8.73 14.12 16.87
CA GLU A 238 -7.97 15.38 16.85
C GLU A 238 -6.92 15.44 17.97
N ARG A 239 -7.24 14.94 19.17
CA ARG A 239 -6.27 14.84 20.27
C ARG A 239 -5.08 13.95 19.92
N LEU A 240 -5.32 12.83 19.24
CA LEU A 240 -4.25 11.94 18.78
C LEU A 240 -3.36 12.62 17.73
N ILE A 241 -3.93 13.41 16.83
CA ILE A 241 -3.15 14.20 15.85
C ILE A 241 -2.24 15.17 16.60
N GLU A 242 -2.80 15.99 17.49
CA GLU A 242 -2.07 16.99 18.26
C GLU A 242 -0.90 16.38 19.06
N ILE A 243 -1.13 15.26 19.75
CA ILE A 243 -0.10 14.58 20.54
C ILE A 243 1.01 14.00 19.66
N VAL A 244 0.66 13.38 18.53
CA VAL A 244 1.67 12.75 17.66
C VAL A 244 2.50 13.80 16.92
N GLU A 245 1.94 14.98 16.64
CA GLU A 245 2.68 16.09 16.01
C GLU A 245 3.71 16.75 16.94
N ASN A 246 3.54 16.62 18.26
CA ASN A 246 4.44 17.17 19.27
C ASN A 246 4.90 16.07 20.23
N LEU A 247 5.16 14.87 19.69
CA LEU A 247 5.43 13.67 20.49
C LEU A 247 6.74 13.80 21.28
N GLU A 248 7.70 14.57 20.77
CA GLU A 248 8.97 14.88 21.42
C GLU A 248 8.81 15.64 22.74
N ASP A 249 7.71 16.39 22.89
CA ASP A 249 7.40 17.18 24.08
C ASP A 249 6.51 16.41 25.09
N LEU A 250 6.13 15.17 24.77
CA LEU A 250 5.26 14.37 25.62
C LEU A 250 6.02 13.75 26.81
N GLU A 251 5.71 14.20 28.03
CA GLU A 251 6.34 13.72 29.26
C GLU A 251 5.91 12.29 29.67
N ASP A 252 4.67 11.88 29.35
CA ASP A 252 4.13 10.58 29.73
C ASP A 252 3.34 9.91 28.58
N CYS A 253 3.86 8.77 28.10
CA CYS A 253 3.23 7.93 27.09
C CYS A 253 1.87 7.33 27.51
N SER A 254 1.53 7.34 28.80
CA SER A 254 0.22 6.91 29.29
C SER A 254 -0.92 7.73 28.68
N VAL A 255 -0.67 9.01 28.41
CA VAL A 255 -1.63 9.92 27.76
C VAL A 255 -1.99 9.41 26.37
N LEU A 256 -0.99 9.09 25.55
CA LEU A 256 -1.19 8.54 24.21
C LEU A 256 -1.91 7.18 24.27
N THR A 257 -1.39 6.25 25.08
CA THR A 257 -1.92 4.88 25.13
C THR A 257 -3.33 4.77 25.72
N THR A 258 -3.76 5.75 26.51
CA THR A 258 -5.15 5.85 27.01
C THR A 258 -6.11 6.23 25.89
N LEU A 259 -5.75 7.22 25.06
CA LEU A 259 -6.57 7.65 23.92
C LEU A 259 -6.77 6.55 22.88
N LEU A 260 -5.80 5.65 22.71
CA LEU A 260 -5.92 4.50 21.80
C LEU A 260 -7.03 3.50 22.18
N LYS A 261 -7.63 3.64 23.37
CA LYS A 261 -8.68 2.75 23.90
C LYS A 261 -10.07 3.38 23.94
N GLU A 262 -10.20 4.69 23.75
CA GLU A 262 -11.46 5.41 23.91
C GLU A 262 -12.39 5.20 22.69
N PRO A 263 -13.46 4.40 22.81
CA PRO A 263 -14.32 4.14 21.67
C PRO A 263 -15.15 5.38 21.32
N ALA A 264 -15.59 5.49 20.06
CA ALA A 264 -16.65 6.40 19.70
C ALA A 264 -17.91 6.13 20.57
N PRO A 265 -18.61 7.15 21.08
CA PRO A 265 -19.90 6.95 21.71
C PRO A 265 -20.86 6.28 20.70
N PRO A 266 -21.76 5.38 21.14
CA PRO A 266 -22.67 4.70 20.22
C PRO A 266 -23.51 5.73 19.47
N GLU A 267 -23.58 5.60 18.14
CA GLU A 267 -24.51 6.40 17.33
C GLU A 267 -25.92 6.24 17.91
N ILE A 268 -26.50 7.34 18.38
CA ILE A 268 -27.94 7.37 18.64
C ILE A 268 -28.59 7.19 17.27
N VAL A 269 -29.00 5.96 16.98
CA VAL A 269 -29.88 5.67 15.85
C VAL A 269 -31.14 6.48 16.10
N SER A 270 -31.24 7.66 15.46
CA SER A 270 -32.51 8.37 15.36
C SER A 270 -33.44 7.45 14.59
N LYS A 271 -34.27 6.70 15.30
CA LYS A 271 -35.49 6.13 14.75
C LYS A 271 -36.40 7.31 14.42
N SER A 272 -36.21 7.88 13.24
CA SER A 272 -37.21 8.70 12.59
C SER A 272 -38.33 7.75 12.18
N LEU A 273 -39.46 7.84 12.89
CA LEU A 273 -40.76 7.33 12.46
C LEU A 273 -41.21 8.02 11.16
#